data_AF-A0AAJ2Q1Q2-F1
#
_entry.id   AF-A0AAJ2Q1Q2-F1
#
_cell.length_a   1.000
_cell.length_b   1.000
_cell.length_c   1.000
_cell.angle_alpha   90.00
_cell.angle_beta   90.00
_cell.angle_gamma   90.00
#
_symmetry.space_group_name_H-M   'P 1'
#
loop_
_entity.id
_entity.type
_entity.pdbx_description
1 polymer ?
#
loop_
_entity_poly.entity_id
_entity_poly.type
_entity_poly.pdbx_seq_one_letter_code
_entity_poly.pdbx_strand_id
1 'polypeptide(L)'
;APSHATSTAAARTGLRVAADTLITLFDTPLLAQAGLVEARVVRKALRAAAEGEPLPLDGLADLVALELWLRRLLSRRGTCWTGTPARQRAVPAGITPPRGALGTGATARRA
;
A
#
# COMPACT_ATOMS: atom_id res chain seq x y z
N ALA A 1 -36.31 3.71 2.43
CA ALA A 1 -35.88 5.14 2.38
C ALA A 1 -35.09 5.39 1.09
N PRO A 2 -35.55 6.26 0.18
CA PRO A 2 -34.95 6.50 -1.14
C PRO A 2 -33.54 7.11 -1.10
N SER A 3 -33.20 7.83 -0.03
CA SER A 3 -31.88 8.48 0.13
C SER A 3 -30.70 7.49 0.23
N HIS A 4 -30.92 6.30 0.77
CA HIS A 4 -29.87 5.26 0.81
C HIS A 4 -29.61 4.66 -0.58
N ALA A 5 -30.65 4.55 -1.41
CA ALA A 5 -30.52 4.05 -2.78
C ALA A 5 -29.74 5.05 -3.65
N THR A 6 -30.02 6.35 -3.53
CA THR A 6 -29.27 7.39 -4.24
C THR A 6 -27.82 7.48 -3.77
N SER A 7 -27.58 7.39 -2.45
CA SER A 7 -26.22 7.34 -1.87
C SER A 7 -25.42 6.14 -2.39
N THR A 8 -26.03 4.95 -2.41
CA THR A 8 -25.37 3.72 -2.91
C THR A 8 -25.05 3.82 -4.40
N ALA A 9 -25.95 4.39 -5.21
CA ALA A 9 -25.70 4.61 -6.63
C ALA A 9 -24.53 5.59 -6.86
N ALA A 10 -24.49 6.69 -6.10
CA ALA A 10 -23.38 7.65 -6.16
C ALA A 10 -22.05 7.00 -5.74
N ALA A 11 -22.04 6.19 -4.67
CA ALA A 11 -20.86 5.47 -4.22
C ALA A 11 -20.32 4.50 -5.29
N ARG A 12 -21.19 3.75 -5.98
CA ARG A 12 -20.79 2.88 -7.09
C ARG A 12 -20.20 3.65 -8.26
N THR A 13 -20.82 4.77 -8.64
CA THR A 13 -20.29 5.62 -9.72
C THR A 13 -18.91 6.17 -9.35
N GLY A 14 -18.74 6.69 -8.13
CA GLY A 14 -17.45 7.16 -7.64
C GLY A 14 -16.39 6.06 -7.62
N LEU A 15 -16.76 4.85 -7.17
CA LEU A 15 -15.86 3.69 -7.16
C LEU A 15 -15.38 3.32 -8.57
N ARG A 16 -16.27 3.30 -9.56
CA ARG A 16 -15.90 3.03 -10.96
C ARG A 16 -14.90 4.05 -11.51
N VAL A 17 -15.16 5.34 -11.24
CA VAL A 17 -14.27 6.43 -11.67
C VAL A 17 -12.90 6.35 -10.99
N ALA A 18 -12.86 5.96 -9.71
CA ALA A 18 -11.64 5.91 -8.93
C ALA A 18 -10.92 4.53 -8.93
N ALA A 19 -11.46 3.52 -9.64
CA ALA A 19 -11.06 2.13 -9.48
C ALA A 19 -9.55 1.90 -9.65
N ASP A 20 -8.95 2.42 -10.73
CA ASP A 20 -7.52 2.24 -11.00
C ASP A 20 -6.65 2.95 -9.95
N THR A 21 -7.03 4.15 -9.52
CA THR A 21 -6.36 4.89 -8.44
C THR A 21 -6.42 4.15 -7.11
N LEU A 22 -7.55 3.50 -6.80
CA LEU A 22 -7.70 2.71 -5.58
C LEU A 22 -6.93 1.38 -5.67
N ILE A 23 -6.90 0.75 -6.83
CA ILE A 23 -6.12 -0.49 -7.05
C ILE A 23 -4.63 -0.20 -6.85
N THR A 24 -4.12 0.90 -7.42
CA THR A 24 -2.71 1.32 -7.27
C THR A 24 -2.39 1.72 -5.83
N LEU A 25 -3.32 2.35 -5.10
CA LEU A 25 -3.16 2.62 -3.66
C LEU A 25 -2.85 1.34 -2.87
N PHE A 26 -3.46 0.22 -3.24
CA PHE A 26 -3.32 -1.09 -2.60
C PHE A 26 -2.26 -2.00 -3.23
N ASP A 27 -1.31 -1.47 -4.01
CA ASP A 27 -0.17 -2.27 -4.51
C ASP A 27 0.79 -2.67 -3.38
N THR A 28 1.07 -1.73 -2.45
CA THR A 28 1.88 -1.98 -1.26
C THR A 28 1.24 -1.36 -0.01
N PRO A 29 0.04 -1.82 0.41
CA PRO A 29 -0.74 -1.15 1.43
C PRO A 29 -0.11 -1.33 2.81
N LEU A 30 -0.16 -0.27 3.63
CA LEU A 30 0.36 -0.28 5.00
C LEU A 30 -0.38 -1.31 5.86
N LEU A 31 -1.68 -1.49 5.61
CA LEU A 31 -2.48 -2.51 6.27
C LEU A 31 -1.97 -3.93 6.02
N ALA A 32 -1.48 -4.24 4.80
CA ALA A 32 -0.90 -5.55 4.52
C ALA A 32 0.50 -5.70 5.13
N GLN A 33 1.30 -4.63 5.19
CA GLN A 33 2.58 -4.65 5.89
C GLN A 33 2.41 -4.91 7.39
N ALA A 34 1.27 -4.52 7.97
CA ALA A 34 0.89 -4.82 9.36
C ALA A 34 0.23 -6.21 9.53
N GLY A 35 0.02 -6.97 8.46
CA GLY A 35 -0.67 -8.27 8.51
C GLY A 35 -2.18 -8.20 8.74
N LEU A 36 -2.80 -7.02 8.62
CA LEU A 36 -4.24 -6.83 8.87
C LEU A 36 -5.11 -7.25 7.69
N VAL A 37 -4.58 -7.16 6.47
CA VAL A 37 -5.31 -7.50 5.24
C VAL A 37 -4.38 -8.15 4.20
N GLU A 38 -4.96 -8.92 3.29
CA GLU A 38 -4.26 -9.38 2.09
C GLU A 38 -4.47 -8.38 0.94
N ALA A 39 -3.38 -7.74 0.48
CA ALA A 39 -3.43 -6.74 -0.59
C ALA A 39 -4.11 -7.25 -1.87
N ARG A 40 -3.85 -8.50 -2.26
CA ARG A 40 -4.48 -9.15 -3.42
C ARG A 40 -6.00 -9.28 -3.27
N VAL A 41 -6.49 -9.58 -2.06
CA VAL A 41 -7.92 -9.79 -1.78
C VAL A 41 -8.65 -8.46 -1.87
N VAL A 42 -8.07 -7.41 -1.28
CA VAL A 42 -8.66 -6.06 -1.35
C VAL A 42 -8.69 -5.55 -2.79
N ARG A 43 -7.60 -5.69 -3.56
CA ARG A 43 -7.58 -5.30 -4.99
C ARG A 43 -8.62 -6.06 -5.82
N LYS A 44 -8.80 -7.37 -5.56
CA LYS A 44 -9.85 -8.17 -6.22
C LYS A 44 -11.25 -7.67 -5.85
N ALA A 45 -11.48 -7.37 -4.58
CA ALA A 45 -12.78 -6.86 -4.10
C ALA A 45 -13.10 -5.47 -4.70
N LEU A 46 -12.12 -4.57 -4.77
CA LEU A 46 -12.27 -3.26 -5.41
C LEU A 46 -12.62 -3.39 -6.89
N ARG A 47 -11.93 -4.28 -7.62
CA ARG A 47 -12.25 -4.55 -9.03
C ARG A 47 -13.66 -5.11 -9.19
N ALA A 48 -14.02 -6.15 -8.43
CA ALA A 48 -15.36 -6.73 -8.46
C ALA A 48 -16.45 -5.71 -8.16
N ALA A 49 -16.25 -4.86 -7.14
CA ALA A 49 -17.21 -3.83 -6.77
C ALA A 49 -17.33 -2.72 -7.84
N ALA A 50 -16.24 -2.39 -8.56
CA ALA A 50 -16.29 -1.49 -9.72
C ALA A 50 -17.10 -2.09 -10.89
N GLU A 51 -16.95 -3.40 -11.14
CA GLU A 51 -17.77 -4.14 -12.12
C GLU A 51 -19.25 -4.26 -11.71
N GLY A 52 -19.60 -3.88 -10.47
CA GLY A 52 -20.97 -3.83 -9.98
C GLY A 52 -21.42 -5.06 -9.20
N GLU A 53 -20.50 -5.94 -8.83
CA GLU A 53 -20.80 -7.07 -7.96
C GLU A 53 -21.39 -6.60 -6.61
N PRO A 54 -22.31 -7.37 -6.00
CA PRO A 54 -23.01 -7.00 -4.78
C PRO A 54 -22.12 -7.24 -3.54
N LEU A 55 -21.06 -6.45 -3.39
CA LEU A 55 -20.18 -6.45 -2.21
C LEU A 55 -20.59 -5.36 -1.21
N PRO A 56 -20.28 -5.54 0.09
CA PRO A 56 -20.48 -4.51 1.11
C PRO A 56 -19.54 -3.31 0.87
N LEU A 57 -20.07 -2.24 0.26
CA LEU A 57 -19.30 -1.05 -0.11
C LEU A 57 -18.78 -0.29 1.11
N ASP A 58 -19.53 -0.28 2.21
CA ASP A 58 -19.14 0.43 3.44
C ASP A 58 -17.82 -0.13 4.01
N GLY A 59 -17.67 -1.47 4.04
CA GLY A 59 -16.42 -2.09 4.50
C GLY A 59 -15.22 -1.78 3.60
N LEU A 60 -15.43 -1.66 2.27
CA LEU A 60 -14.37 -1.22 1.36
C LEU A 60 -14.01 0.26 1.60
N ALA A 61 -15.01 1.10 1.86
CA ALA A 61 -14.79 2.51 2.20
C ALA A 61 -13.98 2.66 3.48
N ASP A 62 -14.27 1.86 4.52
CA ASP A 62 -13.51 1.86 5.78
C ASP A 62 -12.04 1.45 5.58
N LEU A 63 -11.78 0.42 4.77
CA LEU A 63 -10.41 0.00 4.45
C LEU A 63 -9.63 1.09 3.70
N VAL A 64 -10.26 1.74 2.72
CA VAL A 64 -9.66 2.85 1.95
C VAL A 64 -9.39 4.04 2.88
N ALA A 65 -10.36 4.39 3.73
CA ALA A 65 -10.24 5.50 4.67
C ALA A 65 -9.10 5.27 5.67
N LEU A 66 -8.98 4.05 6.22
CA LEU A 66 -7.93 3.69 7.15
C LEU A 66 -6.55 3.72 6.51
N GLU A 67 -6.40 3.19 5.29
CA GLU A 67 -5.14 3.23 4.54
C GLU A 67 -4.71 4.68 4.24
N LEU A 68 -5.64 5.54 3.81
CA LEU A 68 -5.36 6.96 3.57
C LEU A 68 -5.00 7.70 4.87
N TRP A 69 -5.69 7.38 5.98
CA TRP A 69 -5.37 7.93 7.29
C TRP A 69 -3.97 7.54 7.73
N LEU A 70 -3.60 6.26 7.61
CA LEU A 70 -2.25 5.77 7.95
C LEU A 70 -1.17 6.44 7.09
N ARG A 71 -1.39 6.60 5.79
CA ARG A 71 -0.45 7.32 4.91
C ARG A 71 -0.29 8.77 5.33
N ARG A 72 -1.39 9.47 5.59
CA ARG A 72 -1.37 10.86 6.06
C ARG A 72 -0.66 10.99 7.42
N LEU A 73 -0.89 10.02 8.30
CA LEU A 73 -0.23 9.94 9.60
C LEU A 73 1.28 9.81 9.44
N LEU A 74 1.73 8.86 8.61
CA LEU A 74 3.16 8.65 8.33
C LEU A 74 3.80 9.87 7.66
N SER A 75 3.11 10.52 6.71
CA SER A 75 3.60 11.74 6.06
C SER A 75 3.74 12.93 7.01
N ARG A 76 2.99 12.93 8.13
CA ARG A 76 3.05 13.97 9.17
C ARG A 76 3.90 13.58 10.38
N ARG A 77 4.54 12.39 10.40
CA ARG A 77 5.51 12.04 11.46
C ARG A 77 6.68 13.01 11.37
N GLY A 78 6.99 13.68 12.48
CA GLY A 78 7.99 14.75 12.51
C GLY A 78 7.43 16.16 12.55
N THR A 79 6.16 16.38 12.18
CA THR A 79 5.58 17.72 12.13
C THR A 79 4.56 17.90 13.25
N CYS A 80 4.93 18.73 14.22
CA CYS A 80 4.16 19.41 15.27
C CYS A 80 3.26 18.65 16.26
N TRP A 81 2.66 17.48 15.98
CA TRP A 81 1.72 16.85 16.94
C TRP A 81 2.32 15.68 17.75
N THR A 82 3.46 15.13 17.32
CA THR A 82 4.17 14.06 18.03
C THR A 82 5.44 14.53 18.74
N GLY A 83 5.88 15.78 18.52
CA GLY A 83 7.12 16.35 19.08
C GLY A 83 8.40 15.57 18.75
N THR A 84 8.30 14.47 18.00
CA THR A 84 9.39 13.54 17.72
C THR A 84 9.91 13.87 16.33
N PRO A 85 11.20 14.20 16.16
CA PRO A 85 11.77 14.41 14.83
C PRO A 85 11.53 13.15 13.98
N ALA A 86 11.23 13.33 12.69
CA ALA A 86 10.99 12.22 11.78
C ALA A 86 12.19 11.26 11.85
N ARG A 87 12.00 10.09 12.47
CA ARG A 87 13.04 9.07 12.54
C ARG A 87 13.28 8.60 11.12
N GLN A 88 14.37 9.07 10.50
CA GLN A 88 14.86 8.50 9.26
C GLN A 88 14.94 6.99 9.47
N ARG A 89 14.38 6.20 8.54
CA ARG A 89 14.74 4.78 8.49
C ARG A 89 16.26 4.75 8.43
N ALA A 90 16.89 4.04 9.36
CA ALA A 90 18.30 3.73 9.27
C ALA A 90 18.50 2.77 8.09
N VAL A 91 18.41 3.31 6.87
CA VAL A 91 19.01 2.72 5.69
C VAL A 91 20.49 3.08 5.85
N PRO A 92 21.39 2.11 6.02
CA PRO A 92 22.82 2.44 6.06
C PRO A 92 23.15 3.13 4.74
N ALA A 93 23.42 4.43 4.79
CA ALA A 93 24.02 5.14 3.68
C ALA A 93 25.45 4.57 3.55
N GLY A 94 25.61 3.60 2.65
CA GLY A 94 26.89 2.96 2.37
C GLY A 94 27.08 1.63 3.10
N ILE A 95 26.43 0.57 2.63
CA ILE A 95 27.12 -0.71 2.59
C ILE A 95 27.87 -0.73 1.27
N THR A 96 29.09 -0.24 1.25
CA THR A 96 30.02 -0.49 0.15
C THR A 96 30.47 -1.95 0.30
N PRO A 97 30.07 -2.88 -0.58
CA PRO A 97 30.59 -4.23 -0.50
C PRO A 97 32.12 -4.16 -0.66
N PRO A 98 32.92 -4.86 0.16
CA PRO A 98 34.35 -4.93 -0.05
C PRO A 98 34.60 -5.48 -1.47
N ARG A 99 35.19 -4.66 -2.34
CA ARG A 99 35.71 -5.14 -3.63
C ARG A 99 36.73 -6.22 -3.32
N GLY A 100 36.38 -7.47 -3.60
CA GLY A 100 37.31 -8.59 -3.51
C GLY A 100 36.75 -9.91 -3.00
N ALA A 101 35.52 -9.96 -2.47
CA ALA A 101 34.97 -11.22 -1.94
C ALA A 101 34.47 -12.21 -3.02
N LEU A 102 34.60 -11.90 -4.31
CA LEU A 102 34.22 -12.77 -5.41
C LEU A 102 35.40 -13.00 -6.35
N GLY A 103 36.07 -14.15 -6.19
CA GLY A 103 36.69 -14.88 -7.29
C GLY A 103 38.21 -14.77 -7.49
N THR A 104 38.99 -15.52 -6.71
CA THR A 104 40.29 -16.06 -7.17
C THR A 104 40.21 -17.59 -7.22
N GLY A 105 39.34 -18.08 -8.09
CA GLY A 105 39.30 -19.47 -8.53
C GLY A 105 39.66 -19.55 -10.00
N ALA A 106 40.88 -19.20 -10.38
CA ALA A 106 41.36 -19.35 -11.75
C ALA A 106 42.81 -19.87 -11.77
N THR A 107 42.90 -21.17 -12.03
CA THR A 107 43.91 -21.85 -12.86
C THR A 107 45.40 -21.70 -12.50
N ALA A 108 45.96 -22.77 -11.93
CA ALA A 108 47.34 -23.17 -12.21
C ALA A 108 47.37 -24.67 -12.54
N ARG A 109 47.42 -24.98 -13.84
CA ARG A 109 47.76 -26.30 -14.38
C ARG A 109 48.97 -26.12 -15.31
N ARG A 110 49.98 -26.97 -15.08
CA ARG A 110 51.15 -27.32 -15.90
C ARG A 110 52.27 -26.28 -16.03
N ALA A 111 53.49 -26.65 -15.64
CA ALA A 111 54.35 -27.58 -16.37
C ALA A 111 55.00 -28.57 -15.41
#